data_AF-A0A920V0D3-F1
#
_entry.id   AF-A0A920V0D3-F1
#
_cell.length_a   1.000
_cell.length_b   1.000
_cell.length_c   1.000
_cell.angle_alpha   90.00
_cell.angle_beta   90.00
_cell.angle_gamma   90.00
#
_symmetry.space_group_name_H-M   'P 1'
#
loop_
_entity.id
_entity.type
_entity.pdbx_description
1 polymer ?
#
loop_
_entity_poly.entity_id
_entity_poly.type
_entity_poly.pdbx_seq_one_letter_code
_entity_poly.pdbx_strand_id
1 'polypeptide(L)'
;MPECRSQRPDVEPGTDVHMAADASIIIRGKLQAGGKALKPIRFLSVDSTSKPWGTIAMLAPGRMAQAWALRFSGGSGFKGGLQEYSAMLSIHDVQAVTIADCLFRITRLLMTWCMQFIQNTLRARQFKNALAERLI
;
A
#
# COMPACT_ATOMS: atom_id res chain seq x y z
N MET A 1 1.98 -9.41 -24.45
CA MET A 1 2.09 -8.29 -23.50
C MET A 1 0.76 -7.54 -23.57
N PRO A 2 -0.12 -7.55 -22.55
CA PRO A 2 -1.39 -6.83 -22.66
C PRO A 2 -1.14 -5.34 -22.49
N GLU A 3 -1.78 -4.58 -23.37
CA GLU A 3 -1.60 -3.15 -23.57
C GLU A 3 -2.25 -2.39 -22.41
N CYS A 4 -1.40 -1.76 -21.58
CA CYS A 4 -1.84 -0.93 -20.47
C CYS A 4 -2.43 0.36 -21.05
N ARG A 5 -3.76 0.39 -21.25
CA ARG A 5 -4.49 1.60 -21.66
C ARG A 5 -4.11 2.75 -20.73
N SER A 6 -3.63 3.85 -21.31
CA SER A 6 -3.27 5.12 -20.67
C SER A 6 -4.42 5.65 -19.80
N GLN A 7 -4.43 5.25 -18.53
CA GLN A 7 -5.19 5.89 -17.46
C GLN A 7 -4.21 6.74 -16.67
N ARG A 8 -4.52 8.02 -16.49
CA ARG A 8 -3.69 8.93 -15.72
C ARG A 8 -3.62 8.39 -14.28
N PRO A 9 -2.41 8.16 -13.72
CA PRO A 9 -2.31 7.76 -12.33
C PRO A 9 -2.83 8.89 -11.44
N ASP A 10 -3.52 8.54 -10.35
CA ASP A 10 -4.10 9.51 -9.40
C ASP A 10 -3.02 10.28 -8.62
N VAL A 11 -1.76 9.81 -8.69
CA VAL A 11 -0.57 10.40 -8.06
C VAL A 11 0.58 10.38 -9.06
N GLU A 12 1.33 11.49 -9.15
CA GLU A 12 2.44 11.60 -10.08
C GLU A 12 3.64 10.70 -9.67
N PRO A 13 4.34 10.07 -10.63
CA PRO A 13 5.57 9.33 -10.35
C PRO A 13 6.64 10.19 -9.68
N GLY A 14 7.26 9.66 -8.62
CA GLY A 14 8.27 10.39 -7.84
C GLY A 14 7.71 11.21 -6.68
N THR A 15 6.40 11.17 -6.46
CA THR A 15 5.76 11.83 -5.32
C THR A 15 6.18 11.18 -4.00
N ASP A 16 6.54 12.01 -3.03
CA ASP A 16 6.72 11.63 -1.64
C ASP A 16 5.50 12.02 -0.82
N VAL A 17 4.90 11.04 -0.15
CA VAL A 17 3.80 11.22 0.78
C VAL A 17 4.36 11.03 2.18
N HIS A 18 4.54 12.14 2.89
CA HIS A 18 5.00 12.15 4.27
C HIS A 18 3.83 11.96 5.24
N MET A 19 3.87 10.87 5.98
CA MET A 19 2.84 10.41 6.89
C MET A 19 3.25 10.76 8.33
N ALA A 20 2.40 11.52 9.03
CA ALA A 20 2.58 11.77 10.45
C ALA A 20 2.31 10.50 11.28
N ALA A 21 2.75 10.49 12.54
CA ALA A 21 2.42 9.42 13.49
C ALA A 21 0.91 9.16 13.53
N ASP A 22 0.53 7.87 13.57
CA ASP A 22 -0.86 7.38 13.59
C ASP A 22 -1.73 7.76 12.35
N ALA A 23 -1.20 8.54 11.40
CA ALA A 23 -1.91 8.92 10.18
C ALA A 23 -2.24 7.67 9.34
N SER A 24 -3.45 7.62 8.79
CA SER A 24 -3.88 6.54 7.91
C SER A 24 -4.61 7.10 6.69
N ILE A 25 -4.42 6.47 5.54
CA ILE A 25 -5.11 6.83 4.30
C ILE A 25 -6.08 5.69 3.96
N ILE A 26 -7.36 6.02 3.81
CA ILE A 26 -8.39 5.07 3.36
C ILE A 26 -8.83 5.46 1.96
N ILE A 27 -8.49 4.64 0.99
CA ILE A 27 -8.83 4.84 -0.42
C ILE A 27 -10.06 4.01 -0.73
N ARG A 28 -11.17 4.68 -1.07
CA ARG A 28 -12.43 4.05 -1.44
C ARG A 28 -12.63 4.12 -2.95
N GLY A 29 -12.93 2.98 -3.58
CA GLY A 29 -13.20 2.89 -5.01
C GLY A 29 -12.01 2.39 -5.83
N LYS A 30 -11.80 2.92 -7.03
CA LYS A 30 -10.70 2.49 -7.91
C LYS A 30 -9.42 3.20 -7.46
N LEU A 31 -8.34 2.44 -7.27
CA LEU A 31 -7.00 3.00 -7.13
C LEU A 31 -6.13 2.55 -8.30
N GLN A 32 -5.52 3.53 -8.95
CA GLN A 32 -4.47 3.31 -9.93
C GLN A 32 -3.25 4.16 -9.55
N ALA A 33 -2.45 3.61 -8.64
CA ALA A 33 -1.24 4.27 -8.15
C ALA A 33 -0.02 3.72 -8.88
N GLY A 34 0.66 4.60 -9.62
CA GLY A 34 1.65 4.19 -10.59
C GLY A 34 2.91 5.01 -10.61
N GLY A 35 3.92 4.59 -9.84
CA GLY A 35 5.26 5.12 -9.98
C GLY A 35 5.94 4.69 -11.28
N LYS A 36 7.16 5.16 -11.51
CA LYS A 36 8.08 4.61 -12.53
C LYS A 36 9.25 3.93 -11.81
N ALA A 37 9.92 2.98 -12.45
CA ALA A 37 11.04 2.25 -11.83
C ALA A 37 12.11 3.19 -11.22
N LEU A 38 12.43 4.29 -11.92
CA LEU A 38 13.38 5.32 -11.48
C LEU A 38 12.74 6.45 -10.65
N LYS A 39 11.41 6.52 -10.59
CA LYS A 39 10.65 7.53 -9.85
C LYS A 39 9.46 6.86 -9.16
N PRO A 40 9.72 6.00 -8.16
CA PRO A 40 8.65 5.36 -7.42
C PRO A 40 7.85 6.40 -6.63
N ILE A 41 6.60 6.10 -6.30
CA ILE A 41 5.85 6.85 -5.29
C ILE A 41 6.26 6.31 -3.93
N ARG A 42 6.59 7.18 -2.98
CA ARG A 42 7.12 6.80 -1.66
C ARG A 42 6.19 7.25 -0.55
N PHE A 43 5.81 6.33 0.32
CA PHE A 43 5.09 6.61 1.57
C PHE A 43 6.08 6.47 2.72
N LEU A 44 6.39 7.61 3.34
CA LEU A 44 7.48 7.77 4.30
C LEU A 44 6.93 8.34 5.60
N SER A 45 7.53 8.03 6.74
CA SER A 45 7.25 8.78 7.98
C SER A 45 7.78 10.21 7.85
N VAL A 46 7.07 11.18 8.45
CA VAL A 46 7.59 12.55 8.64
C VAL A 46 8.87 12.53 9.49
N ASP A 47 8.90 11.68 10.51
CA ASP A 47 10.06 11.48 11.38
C ASP A 47 10.27 9.97 11.60
N SER A 48 11.45 9.47 11.22
CA SER A 48 11.82 8.05 11.31
C SER A 48 12.08 7.57 12.75
N THR A 49 12.21 8.49 13.71
CA THR A 49 12.36 8.22 15.14
C THR A 49 11.03 8.31 15.90
N SER A 50 10.02 8.90 15.27
CA SER A 50 8.67 9.02 15.83
C SER A 50 7.87 7.73 15.77
N LYS A 51 6.69 7.73 16.41
CA LYS A 51 5.71 6.64 16.30
C LYS A 51 5.40 6.34 14.81
N PRO A 52 5.18 5.06 14.47
CA PRO A 52 4.85 4.69 13.10
C PRO A 52 3.57 5.39 12.62
N TRP A 53 3.46 5.58 11.31
CA TRP A 53 2.16 5.88 10.71
C TRP A 53 1.29 4.62 10.70
N GLY A 54 -0.01 4.79 10.51
CA GLY A 54 -0.98 3.71 10.58
C GLY A 54 -0.98 2.83 9.33
N THR A 55 -2.03 2.94 8.53
CA THR A 55 -2.25 2.09 7.35
C THR A 55 -2.54 2.89 6.09
N ILE A 56 -2.29 2.27 4.95
CA ILE A 56 -2.91 2.62 3.68
C ILE A 56 -3.89 1.49 3.36
N ALA A 57 -5.19 1.77 3.48
CA ALA A 57 -6.25 0.82 3.25
C ALA A 57 -6.89 1.05 1.87
N MET A 58 -6.94 0.02 1.05
CA MET A 58 -7.65 0.00 -0.22
C MET A 58 -8.98 -0.75 -0.03
N LEU A 59 -10.08 -0.03 -0.21
CA LEU A 59 -11.45 -0.54 -0.12
C LEU A 59 -12.11 -0.39 -1.50
N ALA A 60 -12.24 -1.47 -2.26
CA ALA A 60 -12.76 -1.39 -3.63
C ALA A 60 -13.85 -2.44 -3.94
N PRO A 61 -15.03 -2.38 -3.28
CA PRO A 61 -16.10 -3.37 -3.43
C PRO A 61 -16.43 -3.64 -4.90
N GLY A 62 -16.26 -4.88 -5.34
CA GLY A 62 -16.55 -5.31 -6.71
C GLY A 62 -15.69 -4.66 -7.81
N ARG A 63 -14.58 -3.98 -7.45
CA ARG A 63 -13.68 -3.29 -8.40
C ARG A 63 -12.28 -3.88 -8.39
N MET A 64 -11.51 -3.56 -9.43
CA MET A 64 -10.10 -3.90 -9.54
C MET A 64 -9.22 -2.82 -8.92
N ALA A 65 -8.14 -3.23 -8.25
CA ALA A 65 -7.10 -2.34 -7.74
C ALA A 65 -5.75 -2.67 -8.41
N GLN A 66 -5.01 -1.62 -8.81
CA GLN A 66 -3.69 -1.78 -9.41
C GLN A 66 -2.70 -0.81 -8.75
N ALA A 67 -1.59 -1.35 -8.30
CA ALA A 67 -0.49 -0.61 -7.69
C ALA A 67 0.83 -1.05 -8.31
N TRP A 68 1.65 -0.09 -8.76
CA TRP A 68 2.99 -0.39 -9.25
C TRP A 68 4.03 0.65 -8.84
N ALA A 69 5.27 0.18 -8.66
CA ALA A 69 6.42 1.02 -8.29
C ALA A 69 6.19 1.89 -7.04
N LEU A 70 5.58 1.31 -6.00
CA LEU A 70 5.38 1.96 -4.70
C LEU A 70 6.47 1.56 -3.71
N ARG A 71 6.81 2.45 -2.79
CA ARG A 71 7.73 2.17 -1.67
C ARG A 71 7.03 2.57 -0.38
N PHE A 72 6.98 1.67 0.59
CA PHE A 72 6.39 1.92 1.90
C PHE A 72 7.46 1.73 2.97
N SER A 73 7.55 2.69 3.89
CA SER A 73 8.42 2.57 5.07
C SER A 73 7.86 3.32 6.25
N GLY A 74 7.97 2.75 7.45
CA GLY A 74 7.65 3.44 8.70
C GLY A 74 6.19 3.30 9.18
N GLY A 75 5.40 2.43 8.55
CA GLY A 75 4.02 2.18 8.97
C GLY A 75 3.89 0.90 9.80
N SER A 76 2.78 0.77 10.53
CA SER A 76 2.53 -0.40 11.39
C SER A 76 1.12 -0.99 11.30
N GLY A 77 0.24 -0.40 10.50
CA GLY A 77 -1.19 -0.67 10.56
C GLY A 77 -1.91 0.22 11.58
N PHE A 78 -3.23 0.18 11.54
CA PHE A 78 -4.14 0.97 12.35
C PHE A 78 -5.10 0.06 13.11
N LYS A 79 -5.19 0.24 14.43
CA LYS A 79 -6.18 -0.43 15.29
C LYS A 79 -7.09 0.61 15.93
N GLY A 80 -8.26 0.85 15.34
CA GLY A 80 -9.30 1.72 15.88
C GLY A 80 -10.49 0.93 16.41
N GLY A 81 -11.41 1.61 17.11
CA GLY A 81 -12.51 0.94 17.83
C GLY A 81 -13.44 0.08 16.96
N LEU A 82 -13.73 0.47 15.72
CA LEU A 82 -14.63 -0.26 14.81
C LEU A 82 -13.93 -0.82 13.56
N GLN A 83 -12.65 -0.52 13.36
CA GLN A 83 -11.90 -0.91 12.16
C GLN A 83 -10.46 -1.28 12.52
N GLU A 84 -10.06 -2.49 12.12
CA GLU A 84 -8.69 -2.97 12.27
C GLU A 84 -8.06 -3.21 10.90
N TYR A 85 -6.90 -2.60 10.71
CA TYR A 85 -6.00 -2.77 9.58
C TYR A 85 -4.63 -3.14 10.15
N SER A 86 -4.31 -4.42 10.21
CA SER A 86 -3.11 -4.89 10.94
C SER A 86 -1.79 -4.72 10.16
N ALA A 87 -1.82 -4.08 8.99
CA ALA A 87 -0.69 -3.95 8.08
C ALA A 87 -0.50 -2.53 7.53
N MET A 88 0.72 -2.23 7.09
CA MET A 88 1.06 -1.00 6.35
C MET A 88 0.20 -0.81 5.12
N LEU A 89 -0.02 -1.90 4.36
CA LEU A 89 -0.95 -1.94 3.24
C LEU A 89 -2.05 -2.96 3.53
N SER A 90 -3.30 -2.50 3.56
CA SER A 90 -4.46 -3.37 3.79
C SER A 90 -5.38 -3.32 2.58
N ILE A 91 -5.75 -4.47 2.03
CA ILE A 91 -6.61 -4.54 0.84
C ILE A 91 -7.83 -5.40 1.15
N HIS A 92 -9.00 -4.76 1.12
CA HIS A 92 -10.26 -5.39 1.50
C HIS A 92 -11.30 -5.26 0.39
N ASP A 93 -12.10 -6.32 0.25
CA ASP A 93 -13.28 -6.38 -0.62
C ASP A 93 -12.98 -5.87 -2.04
N VAL A 94 -12.00 -6.49 -2.70
CA VAL A 94 -11.61 -6.15 -4.08
C VAL A 94 -11.86 -7.36 -4.96
N GLN A 95 -12.29 -7.16 -6.20
CA GLN A 95 -12.56 -8.28 -7.11
C GLN A 95 -11.25 -8.93 -7.58
N ALA A 96 -10.25 -8.11 -7.88
CA ALA A 96 -8.91 -8.52 -8.28
C ALA A 96 -7.89 -7.44 -7.91
N VAL A 97 -6.66 -7.86 -7.64
CA VAL A 97 -5.56 -6.95 -7.30
C VAL A 97 -4.26 -7.34 -8.00
N THR A 98 -3.59 -6.33 -8.55
CA THR A 98 -2.22 -6.44 -9.08
C THR A 98 -1.30 -5.52 -8.30
N ILE A 99 -0.23 -6.08 -7.73
CA ILE A 99 0.84 -5.34 -7.06
C ILE A 99 2.16 -5.69 -7.77
N ALA A 100 2.78 -4.69 -8.38
CA ALA A 100 4.01 -4.88 -9.16
C ALA A 100 5.13 -3.93 -8.73
N ASP A 101 6.36 -4.42 -8.70
CA ASP A 101 7.57 -3.63 -8.45
C ASP A 101 7.50 -2.77 -7.17
N CYS A 102 6.82 -3.27 -6.13
CA CYS A 102 6.63 -2.55 -4.86
C CYS A 102 7.62 -3.04 -3.79
N LEU A 103 8.06 -2.15 -2.91
CA LEU A 103 8.90 -2.49 -1.76
C LEU A 103 8.21 -2.08 -0.47
N PHE A 104 8.17 -3.00 0.49
CA PHE A 104 7.67 -2.77 1.83
C PHE A 104 8.82 -2.94 2.82
N ARG A 105 9.16 -1.89 3.56
CA ARG A 105 10.27 -1.88 4.52
C ARG A 105 9.74 -1.68 5.94
N ILE A 106 9.97 -2.69 6.79
CA ILE A 106 9.54 -2.65 8.20
C ILE A 106 10.59 -1.90 9.04
N THR A 107 10.12 -1.02 9.93
CA THR A 107 10.91 -0.45 11.04
C THR A 107 10.72 -1.27 12.33
N ARG A 108 11.77 -1.34 13.14
CA ARG A 108 12.02 -2.27 14.28
C ARG A 108 10.95 -2.32 15.39
N LEU A 109 9.94 -1.45 15.37
CA LEU A 109 9.12 -1.16 16.54
C LEU A 109 7.94 -2.12 16.77
N LEU A 110 7.39 -2.80 15.75
CA LEU A 110 6.31 -3.76 15.96
C LEU A 110 6.38 -4.91 14.94
N MET A 111 6.34 -6.15 15.43
CA MET A 111 6.18 -7.35 14.61
C MET A 111 4.77 -7.37 14.02
N THR A 112 4.55 -6.62 12.94
CA THR A 112 3.26 -6.58 12.23
C THR A 112 3.45 -6.81 10.75
N TRP A 113 2.48 -7.48 10.15
CA TRP A 113 2.48 -7.90 8.76
C TRP A 113 2.69 -6.69 7.82
N CYS A 114 3.58 -6.80 6.81
CA CYS A 114 3.74 -5.74 5.80
C CYS A 114 2.45 -5.48 5.03
N MET A 115 1.64 -6.51 4.86
CA MET A 115 0.47 -6.51 3.99
C MET A 115 -0.59 -7.47 4.53
N GLN A 116 -1.84 -7.03 4.54
CA GLN A 116 -2.99 -7.84 4.94
C GLN A 116 -4.06 -7.86 3.84
N PHE A 117 -4.66 -9.04 3.63
CA PHE A 117 -5.81 -9.25 2.76
C PHE A 117 -6.96 -9.88 3.57
N ILE A 118 -8.11 -9.21 3.65
CA ILE A 118 -9.35 -9.74 4.26
C ILE A 118 -10.42 -9.81 3.18
N GLN A 119 -11.10 -10.96 3.02
CA GLN A 119 -11.94 -11.24 1.84
C GLN A 119 -13.15 -12.13 2.11
N ASN A 120 -14.24 -11.83 1.39
CA ASN A 120 -15.34 -12.75 1.06
C ASN A 120 -15.41 -13.09 -0.46
N THR A 121 -14.66 -12.42 -1.38
CA THR A 121 -14.85 -12.63 -2.84
C THR A 121 -13.64 -12.26 -3.73
N LEU A 122 -12.45 -12.78 -3.45
CA LEU A 122 -11.24 -12.46 -4.23
C LEU A 122 -11.02 -13.46 -5.37
N ARG A 123 -11.02 -13.01 -6.64
CA ARG A 123 -10.93 -13.92 -7.82
C ARG A 123 -9.51 -14.09 -8.39
N ALA A 124 -8.63 -13.11 -8.26
CA ALA A 124 -7.25 -13.19 -8.78
C ALA A 124 -6.27 -12.30 -8.01
N ARG A 125 -5.06 -12.81 -7.75
CA ARG A 125 -3.92 -12.08 -7.17
C ARG A 125 -2.71 -12.22 -8.10
N GLN A 126 -2.09 -11.11 -8.47
CA GLN A 126 -0.82 -11.12 -9.20
C GLN A 126 0.20 -10.25 -8.47
N PHE A 127 1.30 -10.87 -8.03
CA PHE A 127 2.48 -10.21 -7.49
C PHE A 127 3.62 -10.35 -8.49
N LYS A 128 4.23 -9.24 -8.86
CA LYS A 128 5.40 -9.23 -9.74
C LYS A 128 6.48 -8.36 -9.13
N ASN A 129 7.64 -8.93 -8.80
CA ASN A 129 8.77 -8.19 -8.21
C ASN A 129 8.39 -7.36 -6.96
N ALA A 130 7.38 -7.79 -6.20
CA ALA A 130 7.02 -7.17 -4.94
C ALA A 130 7.83 -7.82 -3.81
N LEU A 131 8.57 -7.02 -3.03
CA LEU A 131 9.46 -7.50 -1.97
C LEU A 131 9.08 -6.90 -0.62
N ALA A 132 9.17 -7.71 0.44
CA ALA A 132 9.09 -7.28 1.82
C ALA A 132 10.46 -7.51 2.48
N GLU A 133 11.08 -6.45 2.97
CA GLU A 133 12.44 -6.48 3.53
C GLU A 133 12.42 -6.02 5.00
N ARG A 134 13.23 -6.69 5.83
CA ARG A 134 13.48 -6.34 7.24
C ARG A 134 14.84 -5.64 7.36
N LEU A 135 14.90 -4.47 8.00
CA LEU A 135 16.17 -3.86 8.44
C LEU A 135 16.67 -4.58 9.71
N ILE A 136 17.93 -5.01 9.71
CA ILE A 136 18.61 -5.69 10.84
C ILE A 136 19.15 -4.65 11.83
#